data_AF-A0A4R9VGS7-F1
#
_entry.id   AF-A0A4R9VGS7-F1
#
_cell.length_a   1.000
_cell.length_b   1.000
_cell.length_c   1.000
_cell.angle_alpha   90.00
_cell.angle_beta   90.00
_cell.angle_gamma   90.00
#
_symmetry.space_group_name_H-M   'P 1'
#
loop_
_entity.id
_entity.type
_entity.pdbx_description
1 polymer ?
#
loop_
_entity_poly.entity_id
_entity_poly.type
_entity_poly.pdbx_seq_one_letter_code
_entity_poly.pdbx_strand_id
1 'polypeptide(L)'
;AGRMDWRLLAIVVEGKGGRRYVAPTKEHEALAFIEKPDWRPEYPLSQHPQYMSVTNYGPTNISDLFMDRQTIALNTFMGLITDVVRDIPDHAY
;
A
#
# COMPACT_ATOMS: atom_id res chain seq x y z
N ALA A 1 4.72 -13.76 -15.72
CA ALA A 1 4.53 -12.85 -14.57
C ALA A 1 3.05 -12.89 -14.15
N GLY A 2 2.69 -12.50 -12.93
CA GLY A 2 1.28 -12.45 -12.48
C GLY A 2 0.73 -13.70 -11.78
N ARG A 3 1.61 -14.60 -11.30
CA ARG A 3 1.21 -15.76 -10.47
C ARG A 3 1.46 -15.54 -8.97
N MET A 4 2.17 -14.48 -8.61
CA MET A 4 2.26 -14.06 -7.21
C MET A 4 1.00 -13.30 -6.88
N ASP A 5 0.31 -13.80 -5.86
CA ASP A 5 -0.91 -13.22 -5.34
C ASP A 5 -0.75 -13.04 -3.83
N TRP A 6 -1.68 -12.30 -3.25
CA TRP A 6 -1.65 -11.92 -1.87
C TRP A 6 -2.62 -12.80 -1.07
N ARG A 7 -2.30 -13.03 0.20
CA ARG A 7 -3.18 -13.77 1.11
C ARG A 7 -3.32 -13.03 2.42
N LEU A 8 -4.54 -12.93 2.93
CA LEU A 8 -4.78 -12.31 4.22
C LEU A 8 -4.42 -13.28 5.36
N LEU A 9 -3.45 -12.91 6.20
CA LEU A 9 -2.99 -13.76 7.30
C LEU A 9 -3.76 -13.53 8.61
N ALA A 10 -4.06 -12.28 8.95
CA ALA A 10 -4.74 -11.90 10.18
C ALA A 10 -5.43 -10.55 10.04
N ILE A 11 -6.47 -10.32 10.85
CA ILE A 11 -7.03 -8.99 11.10
C ILE A 11 -6.48 -8.47 12.42
N VAL A 12 -5.99 -7.24 12.39
CA VAL A 12 -5.46 -6.55 13.56
C VAL A 12 -6.52 -5.59 14.09
N VAL A 13 -6.90 -5.75 15.36
CA VAL A 13 -7.85 -4.87 16.04
C VAL A 13 -7.20 -4.23 17.26
N GLU A 14 -7.73 -3.09 17.68
CA GLU A 14 -7.36 -2.47 18.95
C GLU A 14 -7.83 -3.34 20.12
N GLY A 15 -7.01 -3.45 21.17
CA GLY A 15 -7.35 -4.12 22.41
C GLY A 15 -6.77 -3.38 23.62
N LYS A 16 -7.30 -3.70 24.80
CA LYS A 16 -6.80 -3.17 26.08
C LYS A 16 -5.31 -3.50 26.26
N GLY A 17 -4.44 -2.51 26.00
CA GLY A 17 -2.99 -2.65 26.12
C GLY A 17 -2.24 -3.05 24.84
N GLY A 18 -2.87 -3.01 23.65
CA GLY A 18 -2.14 -3.24 22.40
C GLY A 18 -2.99 -3.72 21.23
N ARG A 19 -2.38 -4.48 20.32
CA ARG A 19 -3.03 -5.07 19.15
C ARG A 19 -3.48 -6.49 19.45
N ARG A 20 -4.72 -6.85 19.09
CA ARG A 20 -5.16 -8.25 19.02
C ARG A 20 -5.21 -8.71 17.57
N TYR A 21 -4.82 -9.95 17.36
CA TYR A 21 -4.83 -10.59 16.05
C TYR A 21 -5.92 -11.65 16.04
N VAL A 22 -6.84 -11.56 15.09
CA VAL A 22 -7.91 -12.54 14.91
C VAL A 22 -7.82 -13.16 13.53
N ALA A 23 -8.28 -14.41 13.42
CA ALA A 23 -8.30 -15.13 12.16
C ALA A 23 -9.20 -14.38 11.16
N PRO A 24 -8.77 -14.20 9.90
CA PRO A 24 -9.60 -13.57 8.88
C PRO A 24 -10.71 -14.54 8.44
N THR A 25 -11.83 -13.97 7.99
CA THR A 25 -12.87 -14.73 7.27
C THR A 25 -12.69 -14.53 5.77
N LYS A 26 -13.39 -15.33 4.96
CA LYS A 26 -13.36 -15.18 3.50
C LYS A 26 -13.87 -13.82 3.04
N GLU A 27 -14.84 -13.27 3.76
CA GLU A 27 -15.43 -11.96 3.50
C GLU A 27 -14.40 -10.85 3.73
N HIS A 28 -13.58 -10.93 4.79
CA HIS A 28 -12.49 -9.98 5.02
C HIS A 28 -11.46 -10.00 3.89
N GLU A 29 -11.13 -11.20 3.38
CA GLU A 29 -10.20 -11.34 2.27
C GLU A 29 -10.79 -10.79 0.97
N ALA A 30 -12.07 -11.08 0.67
CA ALA A 30 -12.75 -10.52 -0.49
C ALA A 30 -12.81 -8.98 -0.46
N LEU A 31 -13.21 -8.41 0.68
CA LEU A 31 -13.24 -6.94 0.89
C LEU A 31 -11.85 -6.31 0.67
N ALA A 32 -10.79 -6.96 1.14
CA ALA A 32 -9.43 -6.48 0.97
C ALA A 32 -8.96 -6.36 -0.49
N PHE A 33 -9.57 -7.10 -1.43
CA PHE A 33 -9.20 -7.14 -2.84
C PHE A 33 -10.17 -6.42 -3.79
N ILE A 34 -11.34 -6.02 -3.30
CA ILE A 34 -12.38 -5.35 -4.11
C ILE A 34 -11.97 -3.91 -4.47
N GLU A 35 -11.42 -3.18 -3.52
CA GLU A 35 -11.12 -1.76 -3.69
C GLU A 35 -9.99 -1.52 -4.71
N LYS A 36 -10.19 -0.54 -5.60
CA LYS A 36 -9.20 -0.12 -6.61
C LYS A 36 -8.86 1.35 -6.42
N PRO A 37 -7.57 1.73 -6.42
CA PRO A 37 -7.18 3.13 -6.35
C PRO A 37 -7.49 3.85 -7.67
N ASP A 38 -7.92 5.11 -7.57
CA ASP A 38 -8.14 5.98 -8.73
C ASP A 38 -6.85 6.36 -9.47
N TRP A 39 -5.72 6.34 -8.76
CA TRP A 39 -4.40 6.64 -9.29
C TRP A 39 -3.35 5.67 -8.75
N ARG A 40 -2.38 5.29 -9.57
CA ARG A 40 -1.21 4.49 -9.19
C ARG A 40 0.09 5.11 -9.73
N PRO A 41 1.23 4.92 -9.04
CA PRO A 41 2.53 5.36 -9.53
C PRO A 41 3.04 4.47 -10.67
N GLU A 42 2.85 4.91 -11.92
CA GLU A 42 3.31 4.22 -13.13
C GLU A 42 4.76 4.58 -13.48
N TYR A 43 5.68 4.28 -12.56
CA TYR A 43 7.12 4.47 -12.77
C TYR A 43 7.79 3.12 -13.02
N PRO A 44 8.50 2.95 -14.15
CA PRO A 44 9.17 1.69 -14.42
C PRO A 44 10.29 1.44 -13.42
N LEU A 45 10.43 0.19 -13.00
CA LEU A 45 11.54 -0.25 -12.17
C LEU A 45 12.84 -0.27 -12.99
N SER A 46 13.95 0.02 -12.33
CA SER A 46 15.27 -0.05 -12.97
C SER A 46 15.57 -1.48 -13.44
N GLN A 47 16.07 -1.59 -14.66
CA GLN A 47 16.52 -2.85 -15.27
C GLN A 47 18.05 -2.98 -15.30
N HIS A 48 18.76 -2.10 -14.60
CA HIS A 48 20.22 -2.15 -14.59
C HIS A 48 20.71 -3.49 -14.01
N PRO A 49 21.62 -4.20 -14.69
CA PRO A 49 21.95 -5.60 -14.37
C PRO A 49 22.64 -5.79 -13.02
N GLN A 50 23.19 -4.73 -12.43
CA GLN A 50 23.78 -4.78 -11.09
C GLN A 50 22.72 -4.82 -9.97
N TYR A 51 21.46 -4.51 -10.25
CA TYR A 51 20.40 -4.57 -9.26
C TYR A 51 19.80 -5.98 -9.23
N MET A 52 19.91 -6.65 -8.08
CA MET A 52 19.10 -7.84 -7.78
C MET A 52 17.65 -7.42 -7.49
N SER A 53 16.96 -6.98 -8.54
CA SER A 53 15.65 -6.34 -8.45
C SER A 53 14.53 -7.37 -8.46
N VAL A 54 13.39 -6.94 -7.91
CA VAL A 54 12.09 -7.63 -7.96
C VAL A 54 11.61 -7.87 -9.39
N THR A 55 12.15 -7.17 -10.39
CA THR A 55 11.83 -7.36 -11.82
C THR A 55 12.04 -8.78 -12.31
N ASN A 56 12.99 -9.52 -11.74
CA ASN A 56 13.23 -10.93 -12.03
C ASN A 56 12.05 -11.84 -11.66
N TYR A 57 11.14 -11.37 -10.80
CA TYR A 57 9.97 -12.11 -10.32
C TYR A 57 8.66 -11.63 -10.95
N GLY A 58 8.70 -10.62 -11.84
CA GLY A 58 7.55 -10.19 -12.63
C GLY A 58 7.09 -8.73 -12.49
N PRO A 59 7.22 -8.05 -11.33
CA PRO A 59 6.95 -6.62 -11.22
C PRO A 59 7.75 -5.79 -12.24
N THR A 60 7.11 -4.85 -12.94
CA THR A 60 7.80 -3.98 -13.91
C THR A 60 7.67 -2.51 -13.57
N ASN A 61 6.67 -2.15 -12.76
CA ASN A 61 6.44 -0.80 -12.28
C ASN A 61 6.47 -0.75 -10.75
N ILE A 62 6.73 0.44 -10.20
CA ILE A 62 6.69 0.71 -8.75
C ILE A 62 5.31 0.37 -8.17
N SER A 63 4.23 0.62 -8.93
CA SER A 63 2.85 0.26 -8.55
C SER A 63 2.65 -1.23 -8.30
N ASP A 64 3.41 -2.11 -8.97
CA ASP A 64 3.29 -3.57 -8.82
C ASP A 64 3.80 -4.08 -7.46
N LEU A 65 4.53 -3.25 -6.70
CA LEU A 65 5.11 -3.61 -5.41
C LEU A 65 4.13 -3.49 -4.25
N PHE A 66 3.00 -2.85 -4.47
CA PHE A 66 2.03 -2.52 -3.43
C PHE A 66 0.67 -3.10 -3.78
N MET A 67 -0.09 -3.45 -2.74
CA MET A 67 -1.50 -3.78 -2.90
C MET A 67 -2.34 -2.54 -3.14
N ASP A 68 -3.46 -2.72 -3.83
CA ASP A 68 -4.43 -1.66 -4.14
C ASP A 68 -4.81 -0.82 -2.93
N ARG A 69 -5.12 -1.47 -1.80
CA ARG A 69 -5.42 -0.78 -0.53
C ARG A 69 -4.25 0.04 0.04
N GLN A 70 -3.01 -0.36 -0.20
CA GLN A 70 -1.83 0.42 0.20
C GLN A 70 -1.68 1.67 -0.68
N THR A 71 -1.97 1.55 -1.98
CA THR A 71 -1.99 2.71 -2.88
C THR A 71 -3.15 3.65 -2.54
N ILE A 72 -4.32 3.14 -2.17
CA ILE A 72 -5.43 3.98 -1.67
C ILE A 72 -4.99 4.77 -0.45
N ALA A 73 -4.38 4.13 0.55
CA ALA A 73 -3.88 4.82 1.74
C ALA A 73 -2.84 5.91 1.38
N LEU A 74 -1.92 5.61 0.46
CA LEU A 74 -0.96 6.59 -0.05
C LEU A 74 -1.67 7.79 -0.68
N ASN A 75 -2.64 7.56 -1.57
CA ASN A 75 -3.41 8.61 -2.24
C ASN A 75 -4.15 9.50 -1.23
N THR A 76 -4.76 8.89 -0.21
CA THR A 76 -5.43 9.61 0.87
C THR A 76 -4.46 10.52 1.62
N PHE A 77 -3.30 10.00 2.05
CA PHE A 77 -2.32 10.83 2.75
C PHE A 77 -1.74 11.93 1.87
N MET A 78 -1.44 11.63 0.60
CA MET A 78 -0.95 12.62 -0.36
C MET A 78 -1.94 13.76 -0.56
N GLY A 79 -3.24 13.45 -0.65
CA GLY A 79 -4.30 14.46 -0.75
C GLY A 79 -4.40 15.38 0.48
N LEU A 80 -4.05 14.88 1.67
CA LEU A 80 -4.07 15.65 2.91
C LEU A 80 -2.86 16.58 3.08
N ILE A 81 -1.78 16.40 2.31
CA ILE A 81 -0.55 17.20 2.48
C ILE A 81 -0.84 18.70 2.32
N THR A 82 -1.68 19.09 1.36
CA THR A 82 -2.01 20.51 1.15
C THR A 82 -2.75 21.13 2.33
N ASP A 83 -3.63 20.37 2.98
CA ASP A 83 -4.34 20.83 4.18
C ASP A 83 -3.38 20.94 5.37
N VAL A 84 -2.54 19.92 5.56
CA VAL A 84 -1.53 19.92 6.63
C VAL A 84 -0.56 21.09 6.46
N VAL A 85 -0.08 21.36 5.24
CA VAL A 85 0.83 22.49 4.97
C VAL A 85 0.17 23.83 5.25
N ARG A 86 -1.13 24.00 4.94
CA ARG A 86 -1.88 25.23 5.26
C ARG A 86 -1.98 25.47 6.78
N ASP A 87 -2.12 24.39 7.55
CA ASP A 87 -2.33 24.47 8.99
C ASP A 87 -1.01 24.60 9.79
N ILE A 88 0.15 24.46 9.14
CA ILE A 88 1.47 24.73 9.74
C ILE A 88 1.67 26.25 9.85
N PRO A 89 1.85 26.82 11.05
CA PRO A 89 2.10 28.25 11.21
C PRO A 89 3.45 28.66 10.61
N ASP A 90 3.52 29.85 10.00
CA ASP A 90 4.73 30.42 9.38
C ASP A 90 5.98 30.48 10.30
N HIS A 91 5.81 30.36 11.61
CA HIS A 91 6.89 30.39 12.61
C HIS A 91 7.33 28.99 13.09
N ALA A 92 6.81 27.92 12.49
CA ALA A 92 7.14 26.54 12.85
C ALA A 92 8.39 25.99 12.12
N TYR A 93 9.13 26.82 11.38
CA TYR A 93 10.39 26.48 10.72
C TYR A 93 11.48 27.53 11.00
#